data_AF-A0A958V2D6-F1
#
_entry.id   AF-A0A958V2D6-F1
#
_cell.length_a   1.000
_cell.length_b   1.000
_cell.length_c   1.000
_cell.angle_alpha   90.00
_cell.angle_beta   90.00
_cell.angle_gamma   90.00
#
_symmetry.space_group_name_H-M   'P 1'
#
loop_
_entity.id
_entity.type
_entity.pdbx_description
1 polymer ?
#
loop_
_entity_poly.entity_id
_entity_poly.type
_entity_poly.pdbx_seq_one_letter_code
_entity_poly.pdbx_strand_id
1 'polypeptide(L)'
;LMQEVAKFYYIREKYDSAYYYYNKFVKIKESNGLNIYPQEDIKIATVYKKMGFADQAQGFFEAYSRYCDRDISIYQPASLAMKYLYEGKQDMAIEQLKEFATRDNFFYWIPLFIEKDPMMKPLKNHPDYKATIKKIDDKFWENHRQLERTLKENDLM
;
A
#
# COMPACT_ATOMS: atom_id res chain seq x y z
N LEU A 1 -6.05 13.94 -8.14
CA LEU A 1 -6.41 13.31 -9.42
C LEU A 1 -5.24 12.54 -10.07
N MET A 2 -4.08 13.17 -10.31
CA MET A 2 -2.96 12.51 -11.03
C MET A 2 -2.47 11.21 -10.38
N GLN A 3 -2.27 11.17 -9.04
CA GLN A 3 -1.87 9.94 -8.35
C GLN A 3 -2.90 8.81 -8.48
N GLU A 4 -4.20 9.14 -8.48
CA GLU A 4 -5.28 8.15 -8.54
C GLU A 4 -5.33 7.50 -9.93
N VAL A 5 -5.16 8.30 -10.99
CA VAL A 5 -5.06 7.80 -12.36
C VAL A 5 -3.81 6.93 -12.53
N ALA A 6 -2.68 7.35 -11.95
CA ALA A 6 -1.45 6.58 -11.98
C ALA A 6 -1.61 5.20 -11.32
N LYS A 7 -2.25 5.13 -10.14
CA LYS A 7 -2.56 3.88 -9.44
C LYS A 7 -3.39 2.91 -10.29
N PHE A 8 -4.35 3.41 -11.05
CA PHE A 8 -5.17 2.57 -11.93
C PHE A 8 -4.33 1.92 -13.05
N TYR A 9 -3.41 2.67 -13.66
CA TYR A 9 -2.47 2.11 -14.63
C TYR A 9 -1.45 1.17 -13.98
N TYR A 10 -0.98 1.51 -12.78
CA TYR A 10 -0.05 0.70 -12.00
C TYR A 10 -0.61 -0.68 -11.65
N ILE A 11 -1.84 -0.77 -11.15
CA ILE A 11 -2.52 -2.05 -10.84
C ILE A 11 -2.68 -2.93 -12.09
N ARG A 12 -2.78 -2.30 -13.26
CA ARG A 12 -2.83 -2.97 -14.57
C ARG A 12 -1.45 -3.19 -15.20
N GLU A 13 -0.39 -2.86 -14.47
CA GLU A 13 1.01 -2.98 -14.87
C GLU A 13 1.36 -2.25 -16.17
N LYS A 14 0.58 -1.21 -16.50
CA LYS A 14 0.86 -0.27 -17.60
C LYS A 14 1.84 0.80 -17.10
N TYR A 15 3.09 0.40 -16.88
CA TYR A 15 4.10 1.21 -16.19
C TYR A 15 4.48 2.49 -16.94
N ASP A 16 4.42 2.49 -18.27
CA ASP A 16 4.58 3.66 -19.14
C ASP A 16 3.53 4.74 -18.84
N SER A 17 2.26 4.32 -18.77
CA SER A 17 1.12 5.18 -18.48
C SER A 17 1.12 5.60 -17.01
N ALA A 18 1.42 4.68 -16.08
CA ALA A 18 1.56 5.00 -14.66
C ALA A 18 2.66 6.05 -14.44
N TYR A 19 3.81 5.89 -15.11
CA TYR A 19 4.92 6.84 -15.06
C TYR A 19 4.50 8.22 -15.55
N TYR A 20 3.79 8.32 -16.68
CA TYR A 20 3.31 9.59 -17.20
C TYR A 20 2.54 10.41 -16.14
N TYR A 21 1.61 9.76 -15.42
CA TYR A 21 0.81 10.44 -14.40
C TYR A 21 1.57 10.66 -13.07
N TYR A 22 2.37 9.68 -12.62
CA TYR A 22 3.19 9.87 -11.42
C TYR A 22 4.24 10.95 -11.62
N ASN A 23 4.88 11.04 -12.78
CA ASN A 23 5.86 12.08 -13.08
C ASN A 23 5.24 13.48 -13.04
N LYS A 24 4.01 13.65 -13.56
CA LYS A 24 3.27 14.91 -13.41
C LYS A 24 2.97 15.22 -11.94
N PHE A 25 2.53 14.23 -11.19
CA PHE A 25 2.23 14.38 -9.76
C PHE A 25 3.47 14.78 -8.95
N VAL A 26 4.61 14.11 -9.18
CA VAL A 26 5.91 14.43 -8.56
C VAL A 26 6.32 15.85 -8.86
N LYS A 27 6.31 16.28 -10.13
CA LYS A 27 6.66 17.65 -10.52
C LYS A 27 5.78 18.71 -9.85
N ILE A 28 4.49 18.42 -9.69
CA ILE A 28 3.57 19.31 -8.96
C ILE A 28 3.94 19.37 -7.47
N LYS A 29 4.21 18.22 -6.82
CA LYS A 29 4.66 18.18 -5.42
C LYS A 29 5.93 19.00 -5.22
N GLU A 30 6.94 18.79 -6.05
CA GLU A 30 8.25 19.46 -5.96
C GLU A 30 8.14 20.96 -6.18
N SER A 31 7.48 21.40 -7.26
CA SER A 31 7.32 22.83 -7.59
C SER A 31 6.54 23.62 -6.54
N ASN A 32 5.71 22.95 -5.73
CA ASN A 32 4.90 23.57 -4.68
C ASN A 32 5.43 23.26 -3.26
N GLY A 33 6.55 22.54 -3.12
CA GLY A 33 7.09 22.16 -1.81
C GLY A 33 6.16 21.25 -0.98
N LEU A 34 5.30 20.45 -1.63
CA LEU A 34 4.30 19.64 -0.95
C LEU A 34 4.88 18.28 -0.50
N ASN A 35 4.98 18.09 0.81
CA ASN A 35 5.36 16.82 1.42
C ASN A 35 4.12 15.99 1.80
N ILE A 36 3.36 15.54 0.80
CA ILE A 36 2.10 14.80 0.97
C ILE A 36 2.17 13.42 0.32
N TYR A 37 1.36 12.50 0.85
CA TYR A 37 1.22 11.11 0.41
C TYR A 37 2.54 10.30 0.40
N PRO A 38 3.30 10.28 1.51
CA PRO A 38 4.57 9.53 1.58
C PRO A 38 4.37 8.02 1.34
N GLN A 39 3.19 7.47 1.67
CA GLN A 39 2.85 6.07 1.42
C GLN A 39 2.81 5.72 -0.08
N GLU A 40 2.68 6.71 -0.97
CA GLU A 40 2.62 6.48 -2.41
C GLU A 40 4.02 6.33 -3.02
N ASP A 41 5.06 6.78 -2.32
CA ASP A 41 6.44 6.80 -2.83
C ASP A 41 6.96 5.41 -3.18
N ILE A 42 6.47 4.33 -2.54
CA ILE A 42 6.85 2.96 -2.91
C ILE A 42 6.37 2.54 -4.31
N LYS A 43 5.17 2.99 -4.70
CA LYS A 43 4.63 2.74 -6.04
C LYS A 43 5.35 3.59 -7.07
N ILE A 44 5.64 4.85 -6.73
CA ILE A 44 6.45 5.75 -7.57
C ILE A 44 7.84 5.14 -7.78
N ALA A 45 8.52 4.69 -6.72
CA ALA A 45 9.80 4.00 -6.81
C ALA A 45 9.74 2.79 -7.74
N THR A 46 8.72 1.94 -7.58
CA THR A 46 8.51 0.76 -8.42
C THR A 46 8.35 1.14 -9.90
N VAL A 47 7.50 2.13 -10.19
CA VAL A 47 7.25 2.59 -11.56
C VAL A 47 8.52 3.20 -12.17
N TYR A 48 9.22 4.07 -11.44
CA TYR A 48 10.45 4.70 -11.93
C TYR A 48 11.54 3.67 -12.21
N LYS A 49 11.70 2.67 -11.32
CA LYS A 49 12.63 1.54 -11.52
C LYS A 49 12.27 0.74 -12.78
N LYS A 50 10.99 0.45 -13.00
CA LYS A 50 10.51 -0.24 -14.21
C LYS A 50 10.74 0.54 -15.50
N MET A 51 10.81 1.86 -15.42
CA MET A 51 11.11 2.74 -16.55
C MET A 51 12.63 3.02 -16.73
N GLY A 52 13.50 2.44 -15.89
CA GLY A 52 14.95 2.62 -16.00
C GLY A 52 15.53 3.80 -15.22
N PHE A 53 14.71 4.51 -14.42
CA PHE A 53 15.15 5.65 -13.61
C PHE A 53 15.61 5.20 -12.22
N ALA A 54 16.70 4.44 -12.15
CA ALA A 54 17.16 3.78 -10.92
C ALA A 54 17.45 4.75 -9.76
N ASP A 55 18.18 5.84 -10.01
CA ASP A 55 18.56 6.80 -8.96
C ASP A 55 17.34 7.51 -8.37
N GLN A 56 16.41 7.92 -9.22
CA GLN A 56 15.16 8.56 -8.79
C GLN A 56 14.29 7.56 -8.01
N ALA A 57 14.20 6.31 -8.48
CA ALA A 57 13.50 5.26 -7.77
C ALA A 57 14.09 5.00 -6.38
N GLN A 58 15.41 5.01 -6.26
CA GLN A 58 16.11 4.88 -4.99
C GLN A 58 15.76 6.02 -4.03
N GLY A 59 15.74 7.27 -4.50
CA GLY A 59 15.32 8.42 -3.69
C GLY A 59 13.90 8.28 -3.13
N PHE A 60 12.94 7.85 -3.96
CA PHE A 60 11.57 7.57 -3.50
C PHE A 60 11.51 6.40 -2.51
N PHE A 61 12.27 5.33 -2.74
CA PHE A 61 12.32 4.20 -1.83
C PHE A 61 12.91 4.59 -0.45
N GLU A 62 13.92 5.45 -0.41
CA GLU A 62 14.48 5.96 0.84
C GLU A 62 13.50 6.88 1.58
N ALA A 63 12.78 7.74 0.85
CA ALA A 63 11.71 8.56 1.43
C ALA A 63 10.61 7.68 2.05
N TYR A 64 10.17 6.65 1.33
CA TYR A 64 9.21 5.66 1.83
C TYR A 64 9.74 4.90 3.05
N SER A 65 11.01 4.50 3.03
CA SER A 65 11.63 3.79 4.16
C SER A 65 11.63 4.65 5.43
N ARG A 66 12.03 5.93 5.32
CA ARG A 66 11.96 6.88 6.44
C ARG A 66 10.53 7.11 6.94
N TYR A 67 9.56 7.08 6.02
CA TYR A 67 8.15 7.15 6.39
C TYR A 67 7.74 5.92 7.24
N CYS A 68 8.05 4.70 6.80
CA CYS A 68 7.75 3.48 7.55
C CYS A 68 8.38 3.48 8.95
N ASP A 69 9.62 3.97 9.07
CA ASP A 69 10.36 4.00 10.34
C ASP A 69 9.74 4.99 11.35
N ARG A 70 8.97 5.98 10.87
CA ARG A 70 8.32 7.02 11.69
C ARG A 70 6.81 6.83 11.85
N ASP A 71 6.21 5.97 11.04
CA ASP A 71 4.76 5.73 11.06
C ASP A 71 4.38 4.99 12.35
N ILE A 72 3.56 5.62 13.19
CA ILE A 72 3.02 5.03 14.42
C ILE A 72 1.55 4.61 14.25
N SER A 73 1.02 4.70 13.03
CA SER A 73 -0.36 4.34 12.74
C SER A 73 -0.55 2.83 12.67
N ILE A 74 -1.82 2.41 12.65
CA ILE A 74 -2.20 1.02 12.40
C ILE A 74 -1.72 0.47 11.04
N TYR A 75 -1.32 1.35 10.11
CA TYR A 75 -0.88 0.98 8.77
C TYR A 75 0.62 0.66 8.68
N GLN A 76 1.41 0.98 9.72
CA GLN A 76 2.85 0.76 9.69
C GLN A 76 3.23 -0.68 9.27
N PRO A 77 2.61 -1.76 9.79
CA PRO A 77 2.99 -3.11 9.38
C PRO A 77 2.66 -3.38 7.90
N ALA A 78 1.52 -2.89 7.38
CA ALA A 78 1.23 -3.00 5.94
C ALA A 78 2.26 -2.23 5.10
N SER A 79 2.69 -1.04 5.54
CA SER A 79 3.71 -0.27 4.85
C SER A 79 5.08 -0.95 4.88
N LEU A 80 5.47 -1.55 6.01
CA LEU A 80 6.69 -2.36 6.12
C LEU A 80 6.64 -3.60 5.24
N ALA A 81 5.49 -4.26 5.11
CA ALA A 81 5.34 -5.37 4.18
C ALA A 81 5.69 -4.96 2.74
N MET A 82 5.17 -3.81 2.27
CA MET A 82 5.50 -3.31 0.93
C MET A 82 6.98 -2.92 0.79
N LYS A 83 7.60 -2.35 1.85
CA LYS A 83 9.06 -2.09 1.89
C LYS A 83 9.84 -3.38 1.67
N TYR A 84 9.53 -4.43 2.44
CA TYR A 84 10.20 -5.72 2.33
C TYR A 84 9.97 -6.40 0.99
N LEU A 85 8.79 -6.26 0.39
CA LEU A 85 8.54 -6.80 -0.96
C LEU A 85 9.39 -6.11 -2.03
N TYR A 86 9.57 -4.80 -1.93
CA TYR A 86 10.46 -4.07 -2.82
C TYR A 86 11.92 -4.51 -2.70
N GLU A 87 12.34 -4.85 -1.48
CA GLU A 87 13.67 -5.40 -1.17
C GLU A 87 13.81 -6.90 -1.50
N GLY A 88 12.72 -7.58 -1.91
CA GLY A 88 12.71 -9.02 -2.19
C GLY A 88 12.66 -9.92 -0.95
N LYS A 89 12.38 -9.37 0.24
CA LYS A 89 12.35 -10.08 1.53
C LYS A 89 10.94 -10.61 1.83
N GLN A 90 10.54 -11.67 1.14
CA GLN A 90 9.18 -12.23 1.19
C GLN A 90 8.76 -12.68 2.60
N ASP A 91 9.64 -13.40 3.31
CA ASP A 91 9.34 -13.89 4.66
C ASP A 91 9.11 -12.74 5.65
N MET A 92 9.92 -11.69 5.55
CA MET A 92 9.72 -10.49 6.38
C MET A 92 8.43 -9.76 6.02
N ALA A 93 8.08 -9.71 4.74
CA ALA A 93 6.84 -9.08 4.29
C ALA A 93 5.61 -9.80 4.82
N ILE A 94 5.58 -11.14 4.77
CA ILE A 94 4.42 -11.89 5.25
C ILE A 94 4.26 -11.79 6.77
N GLU A 95 5.34 -11.72 7.54
CA GLU A 95 5.26 -11.49 8.99
C GLU A 95 4.64 -10.13 9.32
N GLN A 96 4.98 -9.10 8.56
CA GLN A 96 4.36 -7.78 8.71
C GLN A 96 2.88 -7.77 8.31
N LEU A 97 2.48 -8.56 7.30
CA LEU A 97 1.06 -8.72 6.96
C LEU A 97 0.29 -9.50 8.02
N LYS A 98 0.90 -10.49 8.68
CA LYS A 98 0.30 -11.19 9.83
C LYS A 98 0.07 -10.25 11.00
N GLU A 99 1.05 -9.39 11.28
CA GLU A 99 0.93 -8.33 12.28
C GLU A 99 -0.18 -7.34 11.92
N PHE A 100 -0.23 -6.88 10.66
CA PHE A 100 -1.31 -6.02 10.18
C PHE A 100 -2.69 -6.67 10.33
N ALA A 101 -2.80 -7.99 10.10
CA ALA A 101 -4.04 -8.74 10.24
C ALA A 101 -4.58 -8.82 11.68
N THR A 102 -3.85 -8.30 12.67
CA THR A 102 -4.33 -8.13 14.06
C THR A 102 -4.95 -6.77 14.31
N ARG A 103 -4.75 -5.81 13.40
CA ARG A 103 -5.22 -4.42 13.53
C ARG A 103 -6.70 -4.30 13.14
N ASP A 104 -7.32 -3.23 13.62
CA ASP A 104 -8.75 -2.94 13.44
C ASP A 104 -8.96 -1.59 12.77
N ASN A 105 -10.19 -1.33 12.31
CA ASN A 105 -10.64 -0.04 11.77
C ASN A 105 -9.80 0.51 10.58
N PHE A 106 -9.16 -0.36 9.81
CA PHE A 106 -8.48 0.05 8.59
C PHE A 106 -9.46 0.27 7.43
N PHE A 107 -9.08 1.10 6.46
CA PHE A 107 -9.95 1.49 5.36
C PHE A 107 -10.29 0.32 4.42
N TYR A 108 -11.52 0.34 3.87
CA TYR A 108 -12.04 -0.63 2.88
C TYR A 108 -11.14 -0.83 1.66
N TRP A 109 -10.33 0.18 1.31
CA TRP A 109 -9.38 0.11 0.22
C TRP A 109 -8.34 -1.01 0.42
N ILE A 110 -8.01 -1.40 1.65
CA ILE A 110 -7.04 -2.46 1.91
C ILE A 110 -7.55 -3.82 1.40
N PRO A 111 -8.65 -4.41 1.92
CA PRO A 111 -9.14 -5.69 1.42
C PRO A 111 -9.51 -5.65 -0.06
N LEU A 112 -9.98 -4.50 -0.57
CA LEU A 112 -10.34 -4.36 -1.98
C LEU A 112 -9.12 -4.39 -2.94
N PHE A 113 -7.99 -3.81 -2.55
CA PHE A 113 -6.86 -3.59 -3.45
C PHE A 113 -5.58 -4.35 -3.10
N ILE A 114 -5.44 -4.93 -1.91
CA ILE A 114 -4.20 -5.58 -1.49
C ILE A 114 -3.76 -6.68 -2.46
N GLU A 115 -4.64 -7.58 -2.87
CA GLU A 115 -4.29 -8.64 -3.84
C GLU A 115 -4.14 -8.15 -5.28
N LYS A 116 -4.60 -6.92 -5.56
CA LYS A 116 -4.49 -6.27 -6.88
C LYS A 116 -3.18 -5.52 -7.04
N ASP A 117 -2.46 -5.25 -5.94
CA ASP A 117 -1.15 -4.59 -6.00
C ASP A 117 -0.11 -5.52 -6.66
N PRO A 118 0.54 -5.11 -7.77
CA PRO A 118 1.56 -5.92 -8.44
C PRO A 118 2.71 -6.35 -7.53
N MET A 119 3.06 -5.57 -6.49
CA MET A 119 4.11 -5.95 -5.54
C MET A 119 3.75 -7.15 -4.69
N MET A 120 2.47 -7.51 -4.58
CA MET A 120 2.02 -8.69 -3.81
C MET A 120 2.19 -10.00 -4.59
N LYS A 121 2.43 -9.94 -5.91
CA LYS A 121 2.61 -11.13 -6.75
C LYS A 121 3.62 -12.15 -6.21
N PRO A 122 4.82 -11.75 -5.74
CA PRO A 122 5.81 -12.71 -5.24
C PRO A 122 5.33 -13.49 -4.01
N LEU A 123 4.41 -12.94 -3.22
CA LEU A 123 3.86 -13.62 -2.05
C LEU A 123 2.80 -14.66 -2.38
N LYS A 124 2.23 -14.68 -3.60
CA LYS A 124 1.13 -15.61 -3.92
C LYS A 124 1.47 -17.09 -3.74
N ASN A 125 2.76 -17.42 -3.81
CA ASN A 125 3.27 -18.79 -3.62
C ASN A 125 3.79 -19.03 -2.20
N HIS A 126 3.83 -18.02 -1.33
CA HIS A 126 4.26 -18.18 0.05
C HIS A 126 3.20 -19.00 0.83
N PRO A 127 3.60 -19.99 1.65
CA PRO A 127 2.67 -20.90 2.33
C PRO A 127 1.61 -20.17 3.18
N ASP A 128 2.03 -19.11 3.87
CA ASP A 128 1.13 -18.34 4.75
C ASP A 128 0.28 -17.28 4.04
N TYR A 129 0.47 -17.06 2.74
CA TYR A 129 -0.16 -15.95 2.02
C TYR A 129 -1.69 -15.99 2.09
N LYS A 130 -2.29 -17.11 1.67
CA LYS A 130 -3.75 -17.23 1.59
C LYS A 130 -4.40 -17.05 2.96
N ALA A 131 -3.84 -17.68 3.99
CA ALA A 131 -4.36 -17.58 5.35
C ALA A 131 -4.26 -16.14 5.89
N THR A 132 -3.13 -15.46 5.64
CA THR A 132 -2.90 -14.09 6.10
C THR A 132 -3.84 -13.10 5.43
N ILE A 133 -3.97 -13.15 4.09
CA ILE A 133 -4.89 -12.27 3.35
C ILE A 133 -6.33 -12.50 3.75
N LYS A 134 -6.75 -13.77 3.91
CA LYS A 134 -8.10 -14.10 4.38
C LYS A 134 -8.36 -13.51 5.78
N LYS A 135 -7.39 -13.58 6.69
CA LYS A 135 -7.51 -13.00 8.03
C LYS A 135 -7.72 -11.48 7.98
N ILE A 136 -7.01 -10.76 7.10
CA ILE A 136 -7.22 -9.32 6.89
C ILE A 136 -8.65 -9.05 6.41
N ASP A 137 -9.15 -9.79 5.43
CA ASP A 137 -10.52 -9.61 4.92
C ASP A 137 -11.57 -9.93 5.99
N ASP A 138 -11.44 -11.06 6.67
CA ASP A 138 -12.33 -11.48 7.75
C ASP A 138 -12.41 -10.41 8.86
N LYS A 139 -11.26 -9.86 9.27
CA LYS A 139 -11.15 -8.84 10.32
C LYS A 139 -11.85 -7.54 9.93
N PHE A 140 -11.72 -7.11 8.67
CA PHE A 140 -12.43 -5.94 8.15
C PHE A 140 -13.94 -6.13 8.25
N TRP A 141 -14.46 -7.25 7.73
CA TRP A 141 -15.90 -7.51 7.69
C TRP A 141 -16.49 -7.77 9.08
N GLU A 142 -15.73 -8.37 9.98
CA GLU A 142 -16.14 -8.52 11.38
C GLU A 142 -16.31 -7.15 12.05
N ASN A 143 -15.33 -6.26 11.93
CA ASN A 143 -15.44 -4.90 12.46
C ASN A 143 -16.62 -4.13 11.85
N HIS A 144 -16.85 -4.28 10.54
CA HIS A 144 -17.96 -3.64 9.85
C HIS A 144 -19.33 -4.10 10.40
N ARG A 145 -19.51 -5.41 10.60
CA ARG A 145 -20.74 -5.97 11.22
C ARG A 145 -20.93 -5.50 12.66
N GLN A 146 -19.85 -5.43 13.43
CA GLN A 146 -19.91 -4.92 14.81
C GLN A 146 -20.33 -3.44 14.84
N LEU A 147 -19.73 -2.60 13.98
CA LEU A 147 -20.08 -1.19 13.86
C LEU A 147 -21.54 -1.00 13.45
N GLU A 148 -22.01 -1.73 12.43
CA GLU A 148 -23.42 -1.70 12.00
C GLU A 148 -24.36 -2.04 13.16
N ARG A 149 -24.07 -3.09 13.93
CA ARG A 149 -24.86 -3.47 15.11
C ARG A 149 -24.89 -2.34 16.14
N THR A 150 -23.73 -1.79 16.48
CA THR A 150 -23.65 -0.68 17.46
C THR A 150 -24.39 0.56 16.97
N LEU A 151 -24.32 0.92 15.70
CA LEU A 151 -25.06 2.06 15.16
C LEU A 151 -26.58 1.84 15.25
N LYS A 152 -27.07 0.63 14.94
CA LYS A 152 -28.49 0.28 15.11
C LYS A 152 -28.94 0.31 16.57
N GLU A 153 -28.13 -0.21 17.49
CA GLU A 153 -28.42 -0.21 18.93
C GLU A 153 -28.47 1.21 19.52
N ASN A 154 -27.82 2.19 18.88
CA ASN A 154 -27.76 3.59 19.32
C ASN A 154 -28.65 4.54 18.49
N ASP A 155 -29.52 4.03 17.61
CA ASP A 155 -30.37 4.83 16.71
C ASP A 155 -29.57 5.83 15.83
N LEU A 156 -28.38 5.43 15.39
CA LEU A 156 -27.49 6.22 14.51
C LEU A 156 -27.45 5.72 13.06
N MET A 157 -28.36 4.82 12.68
CA MET A 157 -28.44 4.19 11.36
C MET A 157 -29.74 4.49 10.63
#